data_AF-A0A9E8KI73-F1
#
_entry.id   AF-A0A9E8KI73-F1
#
_cell.length_a   1.000
_cell.length_b   1.000
_cell.length_c   1.000
_cell.angle_alpha   90.00
_cell.angle_beta   90.00
_cell.angle_gamma   90.00
#
_symmetry.space_group_name_H-M   'P 1'
#
loop_
_entity.id
_entity.type
_entity.pdbx_description
1 polymer ?
#
loop_
_entity_poly.entity_id
_entity_poly.type
_entity_poly.pdbx_seq_one_letter_code
_entity_poly.pdbx_strand_id
1 'polypeptide(L)'
;MDICEREYVAAVINYFWGPNLTNAHSVNESAASIAFEALEPAGDCSGSMALVPRPTLMASPSYAVKQLAEIGKRITSGDTSIYNICKSAVGIRYKSPIQIA
;
A
#
# COMPACT_ATOMS: atom_id res chain seq x y z
N MET A 1 -5.55 -12.57 -6.56
CA MET A 1 -6.23 -11.29 -6.27
C MET A 1 -7.60 -11.24 -6.91
N ASP A 2 -8.65 -10.96 -6.15
CA ASP A 2 -9.97 -10.62 -6.67
C ASP A 2 -10.07 -9.13 -7.08
N ILE A 3 -11.22 -8.73 -7.63
CA ILE A 3 -11.42 -7.35 -8.13
C ILE A 3 -11.45 -6.32 -6.99
N CYS A 4 -12.03 -6.65 -5.84
CA CYS A 4 -12.10 -5.75 -4.68
C CYS A 4 -10.70 -5.52 -4.11
N GLU A 5 -9.89 -6.57 -4.00
CA GLU A 5 -8.49 -6.47 -3.57
C GLU A 5 -7.70 -5.54 -4.51
N ARG A 6 -7.90 -5.66 -5.82
CA ARG A 6 -7.25 -4.80 -6.82
C ARG A 6 -7.66 -3.33 -6.71
N GLU A 7 -8.95 -3.06 -6.48
CA GLU A 7 -9.45 -1.70 -6.27
C GLU A 7 -8.84 -1.06 -5.01
N TYR A 8 -8.77 -1.81 -3.91
CA TYR A 8 -8.19 -1.29 -2.67
C TYR A 8 -6.68 -1.08 -2.79
N VAL A 9 -5.94 -2.00 -3.42
CA VAL A 9 -4.50 -1.82 -3.67
C VAL A 9 -4.25 -0.61 -4.59
N ALA A 10 -5.05 -0.44 -5.64
CA ALA A 10 -4.96 0.74 -6.50
C ALA A 10 -5.22 2.04 -5.73
N ALA A 11 -6.19 2.04 -4.81
CA ALA A 11 -6.47 3.17 -3.94
C ALA A 11 -5.27 3.50 -3.04
N VAL A 12 -4.60 2.50 -2.45
CA VAL A 12 -3.38 2.72 -1.66
C VAL A 12 -2.29 3.37 -2.51
N ILE A 13 -2.02 2.81 -3.70
CA ILE A 13 -0.96 3.32 -4.59
C ILE A 13 -1.25 4.79 -4.96
N ASN A 14 -2.48 5.08 -5.37
CA ASN A 14 -2.87 6.42 -5.76
C ASN A 14 -2.88 7.41 -4.59
N TYR A 15 -3.16 6.93 -3.38
CA TYR A 15 -3.17 7.77 -2.18
C TYR A 15 -1.76 8.23 -1.79
N PHE A 16 -0.78 7.33 -1.78
CA PHE A 16 0.56 7.61 -1.27
C PHE A 16 1.48 8.25 -2.33
N TRP A 17 1.38 7.85 -3.59
CA TRP A 17 2.34 8.27 -4.61
C TRP A 17 1.78 9.21 -5.68
N GLY A 18 0.47 9.39 -5.73
CA GLY A 18 -0.17 10.40 -6.57
C GLY A 18 -1.45 9.89 -7.23
N PRO A 19 -2.42 10.77 -7.48
CA PRO A 19 -3.68 10.37 -8.09
C PRO A 19 -3.44 9.78 -9.49
N ASN A 20 -4.25 8.78 -9.86
CA ASN A 20 -4.29 8.17 -11.20
C ASN A 20 -2.97 7.51 -11.69
N LEU A 21 -2.10 7.06 -10.79
CA LEU A 21 -0.92 6.27 -11.15
C LEU A 21 -1.28 4.86 -11.63
N THR A 22 -2.31 4.26 -11.04
CA THR A 22 -2.74 2.90 -11.40
C THR A 22 -4.25 2.73 -11.28
N ASN A 23 -4.76 1.63 -11.80
CA ASN A 23 -6.15 1.21 -11.70
C ASN A 23 -6.23 -0.29 -11.38
N ALA A 24 -7.41 -0.78 -11.00
CA ALA A 24 -7.61 -2.17 -10.59
C ALA A 24 -7.23 -3.20 -11.67
N HIS A 25 -7.29 -2.85 -12.96
CA HIS A 25 -6.89 -3.78 -14.04
C HIS A 25 -5.37 -3.90 -14.17
N SER A 26 -4.63 -2.84 -13.85
CA SER A 26 -3.16 -2.79 -13.92
C SER A 26 -2.48 -3.35 -12.67
N VAL A 27 -3.19 -3.43 -11.54
CA VAL A 27 -2.64 -3.98 -10.30
C VAL A 27 -2.50 -5.51 -10.38
N ASN A 28 -1.29 -5.98 -10.08
CA ASN A 28 -0.96 -7.39 -9.91
C ASN A 28 -0.20 -7.62 -8.58
N GLU A 29 0.15 -8.88 -8.31
CA GLU A 29 0.83 -9.28 -7.07
C GLU A 29 2.22 -8.65 -6.90
N SER A 30 2.91 -8.34 -8.01
CA SER A 30 4.20 -7.64 -7.98
C SER A 30 4.02 -6.19 -7.54
N ALA A 31 3.05 -5.49 -8.14
CA ALA A 31 2.71 -4.12 -7.73
C ALA A 31 2.30 -4.04 -6.26
N ALA A 32 1.53 -5.02 -5.78
CA ALA A 32 1.16 -5.14 -4.37
C ALA A 32 2.40 -5.37 -3.48
N SER A 33 3.31 -6.27 -3.88
CA SER A 33 4.54 -6.53 -3.12
C SER A 33 5.43 -5.29 -3.01
N ILE A 34 5.64 -4.58 -4.13
CA ILE A 34 6.43 -3.33 -4.17
C ILE A 34 5.79 -2.25 -3.29
N ALA A 35 4.47 -2.05 -3.39
CA ALA A 35 3.77 -1.06 -2.57
C ALA A 35 3.86 -1.41 -1.07
N PHE A 36 3.75 -2.69 -0.73
CA PHE A 36 3.88 -3.16 0.65
C PHE A 36 5.30 -2.98 1.20
N GLU A 37 6.32 -3.33 0.42
CA GLU A 37 7.73 -3.09 0.77
C GLU A 37 8.09 -1.61 0.85
N ALA A 38 7.39 -0.73 0.13
CA ALA A 38 7.57 0.71 0.26
C ALA A 38 6.91 1.28 1.54
N LEU A 39 5.84 0.63 2.03
CA LEU A 39 5.11 1.04 3.23
C LEU A 39 5.68 0.43 4.51
N GLU A 40 6.26 -0.77 4.45
CA GLU A 40 6.79 -1.46 5.64
C GLU A 40 7.92 -0.70 6.37
N PRO A 41 8.96 -0.15 5.71
CA PRO A 41 10.08 0.53 6.35
C PRO A 41 9.69 1.90 6.91
N ALA A 42 8.44 2.34 6.70
CA ALA A 42 7.90 3.53 7.34
C ALA A 42 7.60 3.31 8.84
N GLY A 43 8.28 2.36 9.50
CA GLY A 43 8.50 2.16 10.95
C GLY A 43 7.66 2.97 11.95
N ASP A 44 7.78 4.29 11.95
CA ASP A 44 7.03 5.18 12.87
C ASP A 44 5.52 5.25 12.56
N CYS A 45 5.11 4.83 11.36
CA CYS A 45 3.74 4.69 10.90
C CYS A 45 3.23 3.25 10.95
N SER A 46 4.09 2.24 10.81
CA SER A 46 3.67 0.83 10.78
C SER A 46 3.12 0.37 12.14
N GLY A 47 3.60 0.94 13.24
CA GLY A 47 3.02 0.74 14.59
C GLY A 47 1.62 1.33 14.77
N SER A 48 1.26 2.38 14.02
CA SER A 48 -0.06 3.03 14.09
C SER A 48 -1.04 2.49 13.04
N MET A 49 -0.55 1.91 11.93
CA MET A 49 -1.37 1.40 10.83
C MET A 49 -1.91 -0.02 11.04
N ALA A 50 -1.70 -0.64 12.21
CA ALA A 50 -2.04 -2.04 12.47
C ALA A 50 -1.46 -3.01 11.41
N LEU A 51 -0.29 -2.69 10.86
CA LEU A 51 0.45 -3.65 10.04
C LEU A 51 0.92 -4.76 10.98
N VAL A 52 0.32 -5.94 10.84
CA VAL A 52 0.68 -7.10 11.65
C VAL A 52 2.18 -7.37 11.41
N PRO A 53 2.99 -7.61 12.46
CA PRO A 53 4.39 -7.98 12.27
C PRO A 53 4.47 -9.19 11.34
N ARG A 54 5.38 -9.13 10.37
CA ARG A 54 5.51 -10.20 9.37
C ARG A 54 5.67 -11.55 10.07
N PRO A 55 4.98 -12.61 9.62
CA PRO A 55 5.19 -13.96 10.14
C PRO A 55 6.54 -14.56 9.72
N THR A 56 7.19 -14.01 8.67
CA THR A 56 8.44 -14.49 8.07
C THR A 56 9.32 -13.34 7.56
N LEU A 57 10.62 -13.58 7.31
CA LEU A 57 11.57 -12.57 6.80
C LEU A 57 11.13 -11.87 5.50
N MET A 58 10.41 -12.59 4.63
CA MET A 58 9.76 -12.04 3.43
C MET A 58 8.26 -12.20 3.56
N ALA A 59 7.51 -11.13 3.27
CA ALA A 59 6.06 -11.22 3.12
C ALA A 59 5.73 -11.94 1.81
N SER A 60 4.81 -12.91 1.84
CA SER A 60 4.29 -13.47 0.60
C SER A 60 3.50 -12.41 -0.18
N PRO A 61 3.38 -12.52 -1.51
CA PRO A 61 2.54 -11.61 -2.28
C PRO A 61 1.09 -11.59 -1.79
N SER A 62 0.57 -12.76 -1.37
CA SER A 62 -0.76 -12.87 -0.75
C SER A 62 -0.89 -12.12 0.57
N TYR A 63 0.18 -12.04 1.37
CA TYR A 63 0.21 -11.24 2.60
C TYR A 63 0.20 -9.75 2.27
N ALA A 64 1.07 -9.32 1.34
CA ALA A 64 1.13 -7.93 0.88
C ALA A 64 -0.23 -7.45 0.36
N VAL A 65 -0.88 -8.25 -0.49
CA VAL A 65 -2.23 -7.98 -1.01
C VAL A 65 -3.24 -7.75 0.13
N LYS A 66 -3.30 -8.67 1.11
CA LYS A 66 -4.27 -8.57 2.21
C LYS A 66 -4.06 -7.32 3.05
N GLN A 67 -2.81 -7.04 3.42
CA GLN A 67 -2.47 -5.86 4.22
C GLN A 67 -2.82 -4.57 3.48
N LEU A 68 -2.48 -4.49 2.20
CA LEU A 68 -2.82 -3.33 1.37
C LEU A 68 -4.33 -3.19 1.14
N ALA A 69 -5.07 -4.30 1.00
CA ALA A 69 -6.51 -4.26 0.83
C ALA A 69 -7.20 -3.69 2.08
N GLU A 70 -6.76 -4.06 3.28
CA GLU A 70 -7.27 -3.51 4.54
C GLU A 70 -7.01 -2.00 4.68
N ILE A 71 -5.80 -1.55 4.30
CA ILE A 71 -5.44 -0.13 4.26
C ILE A 71 -6.30 0.61 3.23
N GLY A 72 -6.41 0.08 2.01
CA GLY A 72 -7.19 0.67 0.93
C GLY A 72 -8.67 0.79 1.27
N LYS A 73 -9.24 -0.20 1.96
CA LYS A 73 -10.61 -0.13 2.47
C LYS A 73 -10.81 1.01 3.47
N ARG A 74 -9.86 1.23 4.39
CA ARG A 74 -9.93 2.35 5.34
C ARG A 74 -9.81 3.71 4.64
N ILE A 75 -8.84 3.83 3.72
CA ILE A 75 -8.66 5.04 2.91
C ILE A 75 -9.94 5.39 2.13
N THR A 76 -10.52 4.41 1.42
CA THR A 76 -11.74 4.61 0.62
C THR A 76 -12.97 4.91 1.49
N SER A 77 -13.00 4.44 2.75
CA SER A 77 -14.04 4.80 3.72
C SER A 77 -13.85 6.18 4.38
N GLY A 78 -12.77 6.90 4.06
CA GLY A 78 -12.45 8.22 4.61
C GLY A 78 -11.64 8.21 5.90
N ASP A 79 -11.38 7.03 6.49
CA ASP A 79 -10.52 6.89 7.66
C ASP A 79 -9.03 6.99 7.26
N THR A 80 -8.58 8.24 7.11
CA THR A 80 -7.25 8.59 6.59
C THR A 80 -6.35 9.30 7.61
N SER A 81 -6.85 9.48 8.83
CA SER A 81 -6.17 10.23 9.90
C SER A 81 -4.74 9.75 10.14
N ILE A 82 -4.56 8.43 10.24
CA ILE A 82 -3.28 7.77 10.45
C ILE A 82 -2.41 7.85 9.19
N TYR A 83 -2.99 7.70 7.99
CA TYR A 83 -2.25 7.63 6.72
C TYR A 83 -1.77 9.00 6.23
N ASN A 84 -2.46 10.08 6.56
CA ASN A 84 -2.07 11.45 6.20
C ASN A 84 -0.73 11.85 6.83
N ILE A 85 -0.47 11.42 8.06
CA ILE A 85 0.79 11.67 8.77
C ILE A 85 1.97 11.02 8.02
N CYS A 86 1.71 9.86 7.42
CA CYS A 86 2.72 9.00 6.79
C CYS A 86 2.95 9.32 5.31
N LYS A 87 1.99 9.98 4.66
CA LYS A 87 1.99 10.24 3.21
C LYS A 87 3.24 10.99 2.76
N SER A 88 3.69 11.99 3.51
CA SER A 88 4.91 12.75 3.19
C SER A 88 6.18 11.94 3.35
N ALA A 89 6.28 11.08 4.38
CA ALA A 89 7.45 10.24 4.61
C ALA A 89 7.60 9.13 3.56
N VAL A 90 6.48 8.53 3.15
CA VAL A 90 6.42 7.46 2.15
C VAL A 90 6.65 8.00 0.73
N GLY A 91 6.04 9.15 0.39
CA GLY A 91 6.15 9.75 -0.94
C GLY A 91 7.58 10.18 -1.33
N ILE A 92 8.42 10.51 -0.34
CA ILE A 92 9.82 10.94 -0.57
C ILE A 92 10.74 9.75 -0.86
N ARG A 93 10.53 8.59 -0.23
CA ARG A 93 11.47 7.46 -0.30
C ARG A 93 11.35 6.60 -1.58
N TYR A 94 10.23 6.65 -2.31
CA TYR A 94 9.95 5.69 -3.39
C TYR A 94 9.28 6.27 -4.65
N LYS A 95 9.57 7.53 -5.01
CA LYS A 95 8.99 8.15 -6.22
C LYS A 95 9.44 7.48 -7.53
N SER A 96 10.64 6.87 -7.57
CA SER A 96 11.20 6.26 -8.79
C SER A 96 10.72 4.83 -9.11
N PRO A 97 10.54 3.90 -8.14
CA PRO A 97 10.15 2.52 -8.48
C PRO A 97 8.69 2.35 -8.91
N ILE A 98 7.79 3.17 -8.37
CA ILE A 98 6.33 3.05 -8.65
C ILE A 98 5.95 3.59 -10.02
N GLN A 99 6.80 4.39 -10.67
CA GLN A 99 6.59 4.85 -12.03
C GLN A 99 6.95 3.79 -13.11
N ILE A 100 7.49 2.62 -12.72
CA ILE A 100 8.01 1.60 -13.65
C ILE A 100 7.16 0.31 -13.66
N ALA A 101 6.11 0.23 -12.84
CA ALA A 101 5.23 -0.94 -12.75
C ALA A 101 3.92 -0.76 -13.54
#